data_AF-A0A2P8E8M4-F1
#
_entry.id   AF-A0A2P8E8M4-F1
#
_cell.length_a   1.000
_cell.length_b   1.000
_cell.length_c   1.000
_cell.angle_alpha   90.00
_cell.angle_beta   90.00
_cell.angle_gamma   90.00
#
_symmetry.space_group_name_H-M   'P 1'
#
loop_
_entity.id
_entity.type
_entity.pdbx_description
1 polymer ?
#
loop_
_entity_poly.entity_id
_entity_poly.type
_entity_poly.pdbx_seq_one_letter_code
_entity_poly.pdbx_strand_id
1 'polypeptide(L)'
;MGLFSSCACDGENLMKAMFWGMNKLAGDGYFPSAEILALGEFEQVEINMSKSHLDGQTTSQVELRLINGKGHSMHQSEENLARKCAELYAEGYSKIMEYDEVKIVFIQTDPFNPNNMAMSEYIFRVEDLINSVNNYDYGFQ
;
A
#
# COMPACT_ATOMS: atom_id res chain seq x y z
N MET A 1 -7.84 9.34 42.83
CA MET A 1 -7.03 8.13 42.59
C MET A 1 -7.76 7.29 41.56
N GLY A 2 -7.09 6.95 40.45
CA GLY A 2 -7.44 5.88 39.48
C GLY A 2 -8.81 5.99 38.82
N LEU A 3 -8.97 6.05 37.51
CA LEU A 3 -8.42 5.10 36.55
C LEU A 3 -8.36 5.79 35.18
N PHE A 4 -7.16 6.06 34.68
CA PHE A 4 -6.97 6.22 33.25
C PHE A 4 -7.20 4.83 32.64
N SER A 5 -8.39 4.60 32.11
CA SER A 5 -8.68 3.47 31.25
C SER A 5 -7.97 3.73 29.91
N SER A 6 -6.67 3.52 29.88
CA SER A 6 -5.92 3.38 28.64
C SER A 6 -6.39 2.08 27.99
N CYS A 7 -7.18 2.16 26.93
CA CYS A 7 -7.33 1.07 25.99
C CYS A 7 -5.94 0.77 25.43
N ALA A 8 -5.25 -0.20 26.01
CA ALA A 8 -4.08 -0.84 25.44
C ALA A 8 -4.55 -1.76 24.31
N CYS A 9 -5.06 -1.17 23.22
CA CYS A 9 -5.09 -1.85 21.94
C CYS A 9 -3.91 -1.30 21.16
N ASP A 10 -2.90 -2.14 21.04
CA ASP A 10 -1.87 -2.08 20.00
C ASP A 10 -0.69 -1.11 20.20
N GLY A 11 0.01 -1.27 21.32
CA GLY A 11 1.34 -0.67 21.50
C GLY A 11 2.40 -1.20 20.53
N GLU A 12 2.21 -2.42 19.99
CA GLU A 12 3.14 -3.04 19.03
C GLU A 12 3.00 -2.43 17.63
N ASN A 13 1.77 -2.22 17.13
CA ASN A 13 1.56 -1.56 15.85
C ASN A 13 1.99 -0.09 15.86
N LEU A 14 1.79 0.63 16.98
CA LEU A 14 2.24 2.02 17.10
C LEU A 14 3.78 2.14 17.08
N MET A 15 4.48 1.19 17.70
CA MET A 15 5.94 1.17 17.75
C MET A 15 6.55 0.80 16.39
N LYS A 16 5.96 -0.15 15.67
CA LYS A 16 6.31 -0.45 14.27
C LYS A 16 6.11 0.79 13.40
N ALA A 17 4.94 1.45 13.46
CA ALA A 17 4.69 2.67 12.68
C ALA A 17 5.73 3.79 12.94
N MET A 18 6.17 3.99 14.18
CA MET A 18 7.22 4.96 14.52
C MET A 18 8.61 4.59 13.99
N PHE A 19 9.00 3.32 14.07
CA PHE A 19 10.30 2.84 13.58
C PHE A 19 10.41 2.98 12.05
N TRP A 20 9.30 2.73 11.35
CA TRP A 20 9.14 2.93 9.92
C TRP A 20 9.24 4.40 9.50
N GLY A 21 8.68 5.31 10.30
CA GLY A 21 8.78 6.76 10.10
C GLY A 21 10.21 7.33 10.23
N MET A 22 11.19 6.56 10.70
CA MET A 22 12.59 6.96 10.85
C MET A 22 13.53 6.46 9.75
N ASN A 23 13.19 5.38 9.02
CA ASN A 23 13.92 4.95 7.80
C ASN A 23 13.61 5.83 6.57
N LYS A 24 12.93 6.97 6.79
CA LYS A 24 12.85 8.15 5.92
C LYS A 24 14.19 8.38 5.24
N LEU A 25 14.27 8.17 3.93
CA LEU A 25 15.06 9.01 3.04
C LEU A 25 14.69 8.67 1.59
N ALA A 26 14.21 9.70 0.89
CA ALA A 26 14.08 9.84 -0.56
C ALA A 26 12.84 9.25 -1.26
N GLY A 27 11.77 10.06 -1.29
CA GLY A 27 10.76 10.05 -2.34
C GLY A 27 9.66 11.07 -2.06
N ASP A 28 9.15 11.77 -3.08
CA ASP A 28 7.96 12.64 -3.03
C ASP A 28 6.65 11.87 -2.69
N GLY A 29 6.77 10.63 -2.22
CA GLY A 29 5.68 9.70 -1.95
C GLY A 29 4.88 10.02 -0.70
N TYR A 30 3.56 9.87 -0.80
CA TYR A 30 2.68 9.81 0.35
C TYR A 30 2.83 8.45 1.04
N PHE A 31 2.81 8.46 2.37
CA PHE A 31 3.01 7.23 3.14
C PHE A 31 1.71 6.41 3.15
N PRO A 32 1.75 5.10 2.89
CA PRO A 32 0.57 4.24 2.95
C PRO A 32 -0.04 4.24 4.36
N SER A 33 -1.36 4.11 4.46
CA SER A 33 -2.04 4.09 5.74
C SER A 33 -1.60 2.88 6.59
N ALA A 34 -1.74 2.98 7.92
CA ALA A 34 -1.49 1.87 8.83
C ALA A 34 -2.35 0.63 8.51
N GLU A 35 -3.50 0.84 7.86
CA GLU A 35 -4.39 -0.22 7.39
C GLU A 35 -3.75 -1.07 6.28
N ILE A 36 -3.05 -0.45 5.31
CA ILE A 36 -2.33 -1.19 4.26
C ILE A 36 -1.24 -2.08 4.86
N LEU A 37 -0.53 -1.58 5.88
CA LEU A 37 0.51 -2.33 6.58
C LEU A 37 -0.07 -3.55 7.31
N ALA A 38 -1.20 -3.36 8.00
CA ALA A 38 -1.90 -4.43 8.72
C ALA A 38 -2.52 -5.48 7.77
N LEU A 39 -2.99 -5.06 6.59
CA LEU A 39 -3.73 -5.91 5.64
C LEU A 39 -2.94 -7.16 5.20
N GLY A 40 -1.64 -7.00 4.98
CA GLY A 40 -0.75 -8.10 4.56
C GLY A 40 0.35 -8.43 5.55
N GLU A 41 0.35 -7.82 6.74
CA GLU A 41 1.43 -7.92 7.73
C GLU A 41 2.81 -7.70 7.09
N PHE A 42 2.93 -6.69 6.24
CA PHE A 42 4.15 -6.41 5.49
C PHE A 42 5.26 -5.99 6.44
N GLU A 43 6.45 -6.57 6.25
CA GLU A 43 7.62 -6.11 6.97
C GLU A 43 8.04 -4.74 6.50
N GLN A 44 7.92 -4.47 5.19
CA GLN A 44 8.32 -3.19 4.59
C GLN A 44 7.41 -2.72 3.46
N VAL A 45 7.25 -1.41 3.34
CA VAL A 45 6.61 -0.77 2.17
C VAL A 45 7.48 0.36 1.61
N GLU A 46 7.67 0.36 0.30
CA GLU A 46 8.34 1.41 -0.44
C GLU A 46 7.40 2.02 -1.48
N ILE A 47 7.49 3.33 -1.68
CA ILE A 47 6.65 4.07 -2.62
C ILE A 47 7.56 4.73 -3.65
N ASN A 48 7.35 4.41 -4.92
CA ASN A 48 8.00 5.09 -6.03
C ASN A 48 6.95 5.82 -6.87
N MET A 49 7.25 7.07 -7.21
CA MET A 49 6.41 7.85 -8.11
C MET A 49 7.22 8.16 -9.35
N SER A 50 6.70 7.79 -10.50
CA SER A 50 7.40 7.98 -11.77
C SER A 50 6.47 8.63 -12.79
N LYS A 51 7.08 9.43 -13.66
CA LYS A 51 6.46 9.91 -14.88
C LYS A 51 7.37 9.50 -16.03
N SER A 52 6.82 8.76 -16.97
CA SER A 52 7.54 8.28 -18.14
C SER A 52 6.93 8.89 -19.38
N HIS A 53 7.79 9.33 -20.29
CA HIS A 53 7.39 9.81 -21.61
C HIS A 53 7.86 8.78 -22.64
N LEU A 54 6.95 7.98 -23.17
CA LEU A 54 7.23 7.01 -24.24
C LEU A 54 6.31 7.30 -25.43
N ASP A 55 6.90 7.38 -26.63
CA ASP A 55 6.18 7.57 -27.90
C ASP A 55 5.16 8.72 -27.92
N GLY A 56 5.49 9.83 -27.22
CA GLY A 56 4.62 11.01 -27.13
C GLY A 56 3.46 10.88 -26.13
N GLN A 57 3.33 9.74 -25.46
CA GLN A 57 2.39 9.54 -24.36
C GLN A 57 3.12 9.71 -23.02
N THR A 58 2.52 10.49 -22.11
CA THR A 58 3.00 10.61 -20.74
C THR A 58 2.19 9.66 -19.89
N THR A 59 2.87 8.74 -19.19
CA THR A 59 2.24 7.87 -18.19
C THR A 59 2.84 8.19 -16.83
N SER A 60 1.97 8.52 -15.89
CA SER A 60 2.31 8.81 -14.50
C SER A 60 1.87 7.63 -13.65
N GLN A 61 2.79 7.00 -12.92
CA GLN A 61 2.53 5.80 -12.13
C GLN A 61 2.98 5.99 -10.67
N VAL A 62 2.18 5.47 -9.75
CA VAL A 62 2.59 5.24 -8.36
C VAL A 62 2.82 3.74 -8.17
N GLU A 63 4.00 3.36 -7.73
CA GLU A 63 4.36 1.98 -7.40
C GLU A 63 4.45 1.81 -5.88
N LEU A 64 3.73 0.83 -5.33
CA LEU A 64 3.81 0.38 -3.96
C LEU A 64 4.50 -0.99 -3.93
N ARG A 65 5.71 -1.04 -3.37
CA ARG A 65 6.45 -2.29 -3.17
C ARG A 65 6.21 -2.77 -1.74
N LEU A 66 5.53 -3.90 -1.60
CA LEU A 66 5.08 -4.50 -0.35
C LEU A 66 5.95 -5.74 -0.08
N ILE A 67 6.83 -5.65 0.91
CA ILE A 67 7.92 -6.60 1.14
C ILE A 67 7.61 -7.51 2.33
N ASN A 68 7.83 -8.82 2.13
CA ASN A 68 7.72 -9.90 3.11
C ASN A 68 6.40 -9.91 3.87
N GLY A 69 5.28 -9.78 3.15
CA GLY A 69 3.95 -9.96 3.74
C GLY A 69 3.72 -11.39 4.21
N LYS A 70 3.04 -11.55 5.34
CA LYS A 70 2.74 -12.83 5.99
C LYS A 70 1.27 -12.98 6.38
N GLY A 71 0.46 -11.95 6.09
CA GLY A 71 -0.95 -11.92 6.45
C GLY A 71 -1.74 -13.03 5.74
N HIS A 72 -2.73 -13.57 6.44
CA HIS A 72 -3.57 -14.68 5.95
C HIS A 72 -4.20 -14.41 4.57
N SER A 73 -4.49 -13.13 4.27
CA SER A 73 -5.02 -12.65 2.99
C SER A 73 -4.12 -12.92 1.78
N MET A 74 -2.79 -12.96 1.95
CA MET A 74 -1.85 -13.30 0.85
C MET A 74 -2.06 -14.72 0.33
N HIS A 75 -2.48 -15.64 1.19
CA HIS A 75 -2.68 -17.04 0.82
C HIS A 75 -4.02 -17.32 0.15
N GLN A 76 -4.99 -16.41 0.28
CA GLN A 76 -6.34 -16.60 -0.27
C GLN A 76 -6.45 -16.06 -1.70
N SER A 77 -6.01 -14.83 -1.94
CA SER A 77 -6.00 -14.22 -3.27
C SER A 77 -5.11 -12.97 -3.27
N GLU A 78 -3.94 -13.11 -3.88
CA GLU A 78 -2.95 -12.04 -3.97
C GLU A 78 -3.47 -10.85 -4.82
N GLU A 79 -4.22 -11.11 -5.89
CA GLU A 79 -4.84 -10.06 -6.71
C GLU A 79 -5.87 -9.21 -5.92
N ASN A 80 -6.73 -9.85 -5.12
CA ASN A 80 -7.70 -9.14 -4.29
C ASN A 80 -7.00 -8.31 -3.22
N LEU A 81 -5.92 -8.84 -2.63
CA LEU A 81 -5.10 -8.08 -1.70
C LEU A 81 -4.45 -6.87 -2.38
N ALA A 82 -3.89 -7.05 -3.57
CA ALA A 82 -3.30 -5.96 -4.36
C ALA A 82 -4.34 -4.87 -4.64
N ARG A 83 -5.52 -5.26 -5.13
CA ARG A 83 -6.61 -4.31 -5.39
C ARG A 83 -6.97 -3.53 -4.13
N LYS A 84 -7.12 -4.21 -2.99
CA LYS A 84 -7.48 -3.54 -1.74
C LYS A 84 -6.39 -2.57 -1.25
N CYS A 85 -5.12 -2.93 -1.39
CA CYS A 85 -4.01 -2.01 -1.13
C CYS A 85 -4.05 -0.77 -2.04
N ALA A 86 -4.33 -0.97 -3.33
CA ALA A 86 -4.42 0.12 -4.30
C ALA A 86 -5.60 1.07 -3.99
N GLU A 87 -6.77 0.52 -3.65
CA GLU A 87 -7.96 1.29 -3.23
C GLU A 87 -7.67 2.13 -1.97
N LEU A 88 -7.12 1.52 -0.93
CA LEU A 88 -6.79 2.22 0.33
C LEU A 88 -5.76 3.34 0.09
N TYR A 89 -4.78 3.10 -0.78
CA TYR A 89 -3.78 4.13 -1.09
C TYR A 89 -4.38 5.28 -1.90
N ALA A 90 -5.21 4.97 -2.89
CA ALA A 90 -5.90 5.96 -3.70
C ALA A 90 -6.84 6.84 -2.86
N GLU A 91 -7.57 6.25 -1.91
CA GLU A 91 -8.43 6.97 -0.98
C GLU A 91 -7.64 7.92 -0.07
N GLY A 92 -6.49 7.46 0.46
CA GLY A 92 -5.67 8.25 1.37
C GLY A 92 -4.84 9.35 0.69
N TYR A 93 -4.47 9.16 -0.59
CA TYR A 93 -3.58 10.09 -1.28
C TYR A 93 -4.34 11.15 -2.08
N SER A 94 -4.40 12.37 -1.55
CA SER A 94 -5.16 13.49 -2.14
C SER A 94 -4.77 13.89 -3.57
N LYS A 95 -3.58 13.47 -4.05
CA LYS A 95 -3.05 13.78 -5.38
C LYS A 95 -3.09 12.58 -6.33
N ILE A 96 -3.77 11.50 -5.95
CA ILE A 96 -3.80 10.29 -6.77
C ILE A 96 -4.33 10.53 -8.19
N MET A 97 -5.24 11.49 -8.36
CA MET A 97 -5.80 11.92 -9.66
C MET A 97 -4.76 12.53 -10.62
N GLU A 98 -3.56 12.86 -10.15
CA GLU A 98 -2.45 13.32 -11.00
C GLU A 98 -1.68 12.16 -11.63
N TYR A 99 -2.07 10.92 -11.33
CA TYR A 99 -1.47 9.67 -11.81
C TYR A 99 -2.49 8.86 -12.61
N ASP A 100 -1.99 8.10 -13.58
CA ASP A 100 -2.80 7.24 -14.43
C ASP A 100 -3.01 5.86 -13.79
N GLU A 101 -1.99 5.35 -13.11
CA GLU A 101 -1.94 3.98 -12.61
C GLU A 101 -1.36 3.86 -11.20
N VAL A 102 -1.86 2.88 -10.45
CA VAL A 102 -1.27 2.35 -9.23
C VAL A 102 -0.77 0.94 -9.51
N LYS A 103 0.54 0.74 -9.37
CA LYS A 103 1.21 -0.56 -9.46
C LYS A 103 1.48 -1.09 -8.06
N ILE A 104 1.01 -2.29 -7.77
CA ILE A 104 1.32 -3.03 -6.55
C ILE A 104 2.34 -4.11 -6.88
N VAL A 105 3.42 -4.17 -6.11
CA VAL A 105 4.47 -5.18 -6.25
C VAL A 105 4.64 -5.89 -4.92
N PHE A 106 4.29 -7.17 -4.85
CA PHE A 106 4.66 -8.01 -3.72
C PHE A 106 6.07 -8.53 -3.91
N ILE A 107 6.89 -8.45 -2.86
CA ILE A 107 8.28 -8.91 -2.87
C ILE A 107 8.46 -9.87 -1.69
N GLN A 108 8.90 -11.08 -1.96
CA GLN A 108 9.28 -12.05 -0.95
C GLN A 108 10.78 -12.30 -1.05
N THR A 109 11.52 -12.01 0.00
CA THR A 109 12.97 -12.22 0.07
C THR A 109 13.27 -13.47 0.92
N ASP A 110 14.25 -14.27 0.48
CA ASP A 110 14.72 -15.38 1.30
C ASP A 110 15.52 -14.84 2.50
N PRO A 111 15.19 -15.24 3.75
CA PRO A 111 15.83 -14.70 4.95
C PRO A 111 17.30 -15.09 5.09
N PHE A 112 17.76 -16.13 4.37
CA PHE A 112 19.14 -16.60 4.38
C PHE A 112 19.93 -16.12 3.15
N ASN A 113 19.25 -15.69 2.09
CA ASN A 113 19.85 -15.09 0.91
C ASN A 113 18.98 -13.95 0.34
N PRO A 114 19.19 -12.69 0.77
CA PRO A 114 18.35 -11.56 0.37
C PRO A 114 18.43 -11.22 -1.13
N ASN A 115 19.39 -11.77 -1.88
CA ASN A 115 19.44 -11.64 -3.34
C ASN A 115 18.43 -12.55 -4.04
N ASN A 116 17.91 -13.57 -3.37
CA ASN A 116 16.87 -14.43 -3.88
C ASN A 116 15.51 -13.79 -3.55
N MET A 117 14.87 -13.23 -4.57
CA MET A 117 13.60 -12.53 -4.44
C MET A 117 12.57 -13.07 -5.43
N ALA A 118 11.36 -13.31 -4.95
CA ALA A 118 10.18 -13.54 -5.78
C ALA A 118 9.34 -12.26 -5.84
N MET A 119 8.86 -11.90 -7.03
CA MET A 119 8.04 -10.70 -7.23
C MET A 119 6.74 -11.04 -7.96
N SER A 120 5.67 -10.35 -7.61
CA SER A 120 4.39 -10.42 -8.32
C SER A 120 3.80 -9.03 -8.44
N GLU A 121 3.28 -8.70 -9.62
CA GLU A 121 2.92 -7.33 -10.00
C GLU A 121 1.47 -7.24 -10.45
N TYR A 122 0.78 -6.20 -10.00
CA TYR A 122 -0.61 -5.91 -10.32
C TYR A 122 -0.75 -4.42 -10.63
N ILE A 123 -1.38 -4.08 -11.74
CA ILE A 123 -1.54 -2.69 -12.20
C ILE A 123 -3.03 -2.37 -12.26
N PHE A 124 -3.41 -1.26 -11.63
CA PHE A 124 -4.77 -0.76 -11.60
C PHE A 124 -4.81 0.67 -12.10
N ARG A 125 -5.81 1.01 -12.89
CA ARG A 125 -6.02 2.40 -13.32
C ARG A 125 -6.63 3.21 -12.17
N VAL A 126 -6.16 4.44 -12.00
CA VAL A 126 -6.67 5.34 -10.96
C VAL A 126 -8.17 5.61 -11.13
N GLU A 127 -8.64 5.76 -12.38
CA GLU A 127 -10.07 5.94 -12.68
C GLU A 127 -10.94 4.80 -12.12
N ASP A 128 -10.47 3.55 -12.22
CA ASP A 128 -11.22 2.38 -11.79
C ASP A 128 -11.27 2.26 -10.27
N LEU A 129 -10.18 2.63 -9.59
CA LEU A 129 -10.06 2.59 -8.13
C LEU A 129 -10.96 3.64 -7.46
N ILE A 130 -11.15 4.79 -8.08
CA ILE A 130 -11.97 5.87 -7.49
C ILE A 130 -13.44 5.67 -7.84
N ASN A 131 -13.75 5.15 -9.03
CA ASN A 131 -15.12 4.83 -9.41
C ASN A 131 -15.68 3.64 -8.61
N SER A 132 -14.84 2.68 -8.20
CA SER A 132 -15.28 1.58 -7.33
C SER A 132 -15.71 2.09 -5.95
N VAL A 133 -15.02 3.08 -5.38
CA VAL A 133 -15.38 3.72 -4.09
C VAL A 133 -16.73 4.44 -4.17
N ASN A 134 -16.98 5.21 -5.24
CA ASN A 134 -18.23 5.96 -5.40
C ASN A 134 -19.49 5.08 -5.59
N ASN A 135 -19.33 3.83 -6.03
CA ASN A 135 -20.45 2.90 -6.20
C ASN A 135 -20.91 2.24 -4.88
N TYR A 136 -20.14 2.33 -3.79
CA TYR A 136 -20.58 1.87 -2.48
C TYR A 136 -21.42 2.91 -1.70
N ASP A 137 -21.56 4.14 -2.23
CA ASP A 137 -22.33 5.22 -1.57
C ASP A 137 -23.80 5.30 -2.04
N TYR A 138 -24.18 4.69 -3.17
CA TYR A 138 -25.55 4.70 -3.70
C TYR A 138 -26.25 3.33 -3.57
N GLY A 139 -26.20 2.74 -2.38
CA GLY A 139 -26.63 1.36 -2.14
C GLY A 139 -27.64 1.14 -1.02
N PHE A 140 -28.43 2.14 -0.61
CA PHE A 140 -29.63 1.93 0.20
C PHE A 140 -30.73 2.94 -0.17
N GLN A 141 -31.61 2.53 -1.08
CA GLN A 141 -33.01 2.94 -1.13
C GLN A 141 -33.89 1.73 -0.83
#